data_AF-W9X5W6-F1
#
_entry.id   AF-W9X5W6-F1
#
_cell.length_a   1.000
_cell.length_b   1.000
_cell.length_c   1.000
_cell.angle_alpha   90.00
_cell.angle_beta   90.00
_cell.angle_gamma   90.00
#
_symmetry.space_group_name_H-M   'P 1'
#
loop_
_entity.id
_entity.type
_entity.pdbx_description
1 polymer ?
#
loop_
_entity_poly.entity_id
_entity_poly.type
_entity_poly.pdbx_seq_one_letter_code
_entity_poly.pdbx_strand_id
1 'polypeptide(L)'
;MKEFGFGQVPATLPLTVFGLGFGLGPMTLAPLSEAPAVGRTPIYVWTLLAFVLLQIPVALVSAPCYWRHLHCGKFTPRKRGLAIGVWGVAARWAIWELMWISGLALIMLFFFLLEINGRNILYRQAHRLRRLTGNSLLMSDGEIAYKHVAVRKVAYLTVIRPWILTFTEPLVFLFHTWVALIFGLLFIWFTSFPLVFEGVYGFNPGQTGLSFLGLLVGALLCIPSFVWYDRGVQRRMFDEGGHIMKPEQRLVPAMVTAATIPIAIFSALYRRC
;
A
#
# COMPACT_ATOMS: atom_id res chain seq x y z
N MET A 1 26.22 -6.45 -3.93
CA MET A 1 26.17 -7.89 -3.57
C MET A 1 27.55 -8.51 -3.36
N LYS A 2 28.49 -8.42 -4.31
CA LYS A 2 29.87 -8.96 -4.12
C LYS A 2 30.69 -8.29 -3.00
N GLU A 3 30.32 -7.08 -2.57
CA GLU A 3 31.04 -6.33 -1.52
C GLU A 3 30.68 -6.72 -0.09
N PHE A 4 29.49 -7.30 0.13
CA PHE A 4 29.00 -7.62 1.48
C PHE A 4 28.97 -9.13 1.79
N GLY A 5 29.39 -9.98 0.85
CA GLY A 5 29.51 -11.44 1.07
C GLY A 5 28.18 -12.18 1.25
N PHE A 6 27.03 -11.53 1.10
CA PHE A 6 25.71 -12.15 1.23
C PHE A 6 25.23 -12.75 -0.09
N GLY A 7 24.56 -13.92 -0.02
CA GLY A 7 23.88 -14.53 -1.17
C GLY A 7 22.71 -13.69 -1.67
N GLN A 8 22.18 -14.00 -2.86
CA GLN A 8 21.00 -13.30 -3.39
C GLN A 8 19.75 -13.47 -2.52
N VAL A 9 19.62 -14.61 -1.84
CA VAL A 9 18.46 -14.96 -1.00
C VAL A 9 18.27 -14.00 0.19
N PRO A 10 19.29 -13.70 1.03
CA PRO A 10 19.12 -12.73 2.12
C PRO A 10 18.89 -11.29 1.64
N ALA A 11 19.31 -10.94 0.42
CA ALA A 11 19.11 -9.60 -0.13
C ALA A 11 17.65 -9.33 -0.55
N THR A 12 16.86 -10.36 -0.85
CA THR A 12 15.45 -10.23 -1.24
C THR A 12 14.48 -10.32 -0.07
N LEU A 13 14.93 -10.78 1.11
CA LEU A 13 14.10 -10.89 2.31
C LEU A 13 13.41 -9.58 2.74
N PRO A 14 14.05 -8.40 2.70
CA PRO A 14 13.38 -7.16 3.09
C PRO A 14 12.20 -6.82 2.17
N LEU A 15 12.33 -7.11 0.87
CA LEU A 15 11.28 -6.85 -0.12
C LEU A 15 10.07 -7.77 0.10
N THR A 16 10.30 -9.04 0.41
CA THR A 16 9.22 -10.00 0.68
C THR A 16 8.52 -9.70 2.01
N VAL A 17 9.28 -9.35 3.05
CA VAL A 17 8.71 -8.91 4.34
C VAL A 17 7.90 -7.62 4.20
N PHE A 18 8.37 -6.67 3.39
CA PHE A 18 7.61 -5.46 3.07
C PHE A 18 6.29 -5.79 2.36
N GLY A 19 6.31 -6.69 1.37
CA GLY A 19 5.10 -7.14 0.68
C GLY A 19 4.08 -7.79 1.62
N LEU A 20 4.53 -8.62 2.57
CA LEU A 20 3.67 -9.21 3.60
C LEU A 20 3.04 -8.14 4.51
N GLY A 21 3.82 -7.16 4.93
CA GLY A 21 3.32 -6.02 5.73
C GLY A 21 2.26 -5.22 4.99
N PHE A 22 2.47 -4.97 3.69
CA PHE A 22 1.51 -4.26 2.84
C PHE A 22 0.16 -5.00 2.70
N GLY A 23 0.17 -6.34 2.69
CA GLY A 23 -1.05 -7.14 2.67
C GLY A 23 -1.77 -7.19 4.02
N LEU A 24 -1.03 -7.45 5.12
CA LEU A 24 -1.63 -7.67 6.44
C LEU A 24 -2.08 -6.37 7.15
N GLY A 25 -1.41 -5.25 6.86
CA GLY A 25 -1.71 -3.96 7.48
C GLY A 25 -3.16 -3.51 7.25
N PRO A 26 -3.61 -3.35 5.99
CA PRO A 26 -4.98 -2.96 5.69
C PRO A 26 -6.02 -3.95 6.23
N MET A 27 -5.74 -5.26 6.20
CA MET A 27 -6.69 -6.28 6.68
C MET A 27 -7.02 -6.13 8.17
N THR A 28 -6.05 -5.73 8.98
CA THR A 28 -6.23 -5.58 10.43
C THR A 28 -6.73 -4.19 10.81
N LEU A 29 -6.24 -3.14 10.14
CA LEU A 29 -6.52 -1.76 10.48
C LEU A 29 -7.82 -1.22 9.85
N ALA A 30 -8.22 -1.73 8.68
CA ALA A 30 -9.48 -1.34 8.03
C ALA A 30 -10.71 -1.56 8.94
N PRO A 31 -10.94 -2.74 9.53
CA PRO A 31 -12.11 -2.93 10.40
C PRO A 31 -12.06 -2.11 11.68
N LEU A 32 -10.85 -1.87 12.22
CA LEU A 32 -10.68 -1.02 13.38
C LEU A 32 -11.09 0.43 13.06
N SER A 33 -10.86 0.89 11.83
CA SER A 33 -11.23 2.24 11.37
C SER A 33 -12.73 2.47 11.17
N GLU A 34 -13.50 1.39 11.10
CA GLU A 34 -14.96 1.46 10.98
C GLU A 34 -15.67 1.41 12.33
N ALA A 35 -14.95 1.08 13.41
CA ALA A 35 -15.50 1.05 14.74
C ALA A 35 -16.00 2.46 15.16
N PRO A 36 -17.29 2.63 15.54
CA PRO A 36 -17.86 3.93 15.89
C PRO A 36 -17.16 4.64 17.06
N ALA A 37 -16.55 3.86 17.97
CA ALA A 37 -15.86 4.38 19.15
C ALA A 37 -14.46 4.94 18.85
N VAL A 38 -13.76 4.39 17.86
CA VAL A 38 -12.37 4.78 17.53
C VAL A 38 -12.38 5.80 16.39
N GLY A 39 -13.21 5.62 15.37
CA GLY A 39 -13.24 6.49 14.21
C GLY A 39 -12.03 6.32 13.29
N ARG A 40 -11.93 7.13 12.23
CA ARG A 40 -10.90 6.96 11.18
C ARG A 40 -9.64 7.75 11.44
N THR A 41 -9.80 9.00 11.87
CA THR A 41 -8.72 9.96 12.10
C THR A 41 -7.62 9.43 13.03
N PRO A 42 -7.91 8.88 14.23
CA PRO A 42 -6.84 8.45 15.13
C PRO A 42 -6.05 7.25 14.58
N ILE A 43 -6.68 6.35 13.85
CA ILE A 43 -5.98 5.19 13.26
C ILE A 43 -5.00 5.65 12.17
N TYR A 44 -5.37 6.64 11.35
CA TYR A 44 -4.44 7.20 10.37
C TYR A 44 -3.28 7.94 11.05
N VAL A 45 -3.55 8.72 12.09
CA VAL A 45 -2.50 9.44 12.84
C VAL A 45 -1.55 8.45 13.51
N TRP A 46 -2.05 7.43 14.21
CA TRP A 46 -1.21 6.45 14.91
C TRP A 46 -0.40 5.58 13.96
N THR A 47 -0.98 5.12 12.85
CA THR A 47 -0.27 4.28 11.88
C THR A 47 0.82 5.06 11.15
N LEU A 48 0.54 6.31 10.77
CA LEU A 48 1.54 7.18 10.15
C LEU A 48 2.63 7.60 11.15
N LEU A 49 2.27 7.87 12.40
CA LEU A 49 3.22 8.15 13.47
C LEU A 49 4.16 6.96 13.70
N ALA A 50 3.61 5.75 13.80
CA ALA A 50 4.40 4.53 13.91
C ALA A 50 5.33 4.36 12.68
N PHE A 51 4.84 4.65 11.48
CA PHE A 51 5.65 4.61 10.25
C PHE A 51 6.81 5.61 10.27
N VAL A 52 6.59 6.85 10.75
CA VAL A 52 7.65 7.86 10.90
C VAL A 52 8.65 7.42 11.98
N LEU A 53 8.18 6.94 13.14
CA LEU A 53 9.06 6.49 14.21
C LEU A 53 9.92 5.29 13.81
N LEU A 54 9.35 4.33 13.07
CA LEU A 54 10.09 3.16 12.58
C LEU A 54 11.13 3.52 11.51
N GLN A 55 10.99 4.65 10.83
CA GLN A 55 12.02 5.16 9.91
C GLN A 55 13.22 5.76 10.63
N ILE A 56 13.06 6.28 11.86
CA ILE A 56 14.15 6.94 12.61
C ILE A 56 15.35 6.00 12.81
N PRO A 57 15.20 4.76 13.31
CA PRO A 57 16.32 3.82 13.39
C PRO A 57 16.98 3.53 12.05
N VAL A 58 16.20 3.43 10.96
CA VAL A 58 16.74 3.14 9.61
C VAL A 58 17.55 4.33 9.08
N ALA A 59 17.05 5.55 9.31
CA ALA A 59 17.78 6.78 9.01
C ALA A 59 19.07 6.89 9.83
N LEU A 60 19.03 6.51 11.11
CA LEU A 60 20.17 6.58 12.02
C LEU A 60 21.21 5.48 11.78
N VAL A 61 20.82 4.23 11.49
CA VAL A 61 21.74 3.08 11.25
C VAL A 61 22.61 3.29 10.00
N SER A 62 22.14 4.09 9.05
CA SER A 62 22.97 4.52 7.91
C SER A 62 24.19 5.37 8.32
N ALA A 63 24.17 6.02 9.50
CA ALA A 63 25.26 6.87 10.00
C ALA A 63 26.46 6.12 10.65
N PRO A 64 26.28 5.16 11.59
CA PRO A 64 27.40 4.47 12.22
C PRO A 64 28.03 3.40 11.34
N CYS A 65 27.29 2.77 10.40
CA CYS A 65 27.88 1.83 9.44
C CYS A 65 28.79 2.52 8.42
N TYR A 66 28.45 3.76 8.01
CA TYR A 66 29.32 4.63 7.21
C TYR A 66 30.60 4.99 7.97
N TRP A 67 30.47 5.40 9.25
CA TRP A 67 31.63 5.72 10.10
C TRP A 67 32.53 4.51 10.33
N ARG A 68 31.94 3.32 10.53
CA ARG A 68 32.68 2.05 10.69
C ARG A 68 33.36 1.58 9.40
N HIS A 69 32.76 1.82 8.23
CA HIS A 69 33.38 1.57 6.92
C HIS A 69 34.49 2.58 6.56
N LEU A 70 34.39 3.83 7.04
CA LEU A 70 35.45 4.82 6.87
C LEU A 70 36.71 4.45 7.68
N HIS A 71 36.54 3.83 8.85
CA HIS A 71 37.64 3.45 9.74
C HIS A 71 38.21 2.03 9.49
N CYS A 72 37.46 1.08 8.93
CA CYS A 72 37.99 -0.24 8.56
C CYS A 72 38.57 -0.23 7.14
N GLY A 73 39.89 -0.01 7.02
CA GLY A 73 40.65 0.15 5.77
C GLY A 73 40.73 -1.04 4.78
N LYS A 74 39.72 -1.89 4.63
CA LYS A 74 39.74 -3.09 3.75
C LYS A 74 39.03 -2.93 2.39
N PHE A 75 39.00 -1.74 1.80
CA PHE A 75 38.47 -1.55 0.43
C PHE A 75 39.41 -0.71 -0.45
N THR A 76 39.60 -1.10 -1.71
CA THR A 76 40.41 -0.35 -2.69
C THR A 76 39.73 0.97 -3.10
N PRO A 77 40.47 2.05 -3.42
CA PRO A 77 39.93 3.41 -3.61
C PRO A 77 38.82 3.53 -4.67
N ARG A 78 38.93 2.75 -5.76
CA ARG A 78 37.95 2.74 -6.87
C ARG A 78 36.62 2.08 -6.51
N LYS A 79 36.63 1.10 -5.58
CA LYS A 79 35.42 0.40 -5.11
C LYS A 79 34.68 1.20 -4.02
N ARG A 80 35.42 1.98 -3.21
CA ARG A 80 34.82 2.93 -2.26
C ARG A 80 33.92 3.96 -2.97
N GLY A 81 34.36 4.52 -4.10
CA GLY A 81 33.57 5.53 -4.82
C GLY A 81 32.21 5.03 -5.35
N LEU A 82 32.14 3.80 -5.86
CA LEU A 82 30.92 3.23 -6.44
C LEU A 82 29.92 2.75 -5.37
N ALA A 83 30.42 2.17 -4.27
CA ALA A 83 29.61 1.78 -3.12
C ALA A 83 29.04 3.00 -2.36
N ILE A 84 29.86 4.06 -2.22
CA ILE A 84 29.47 5.32 -1.57
C ILE A 84 28.48 6.11 -2.45
N GLY A 85 28.71 6.20 -3.75
CA GLY A 85 27.94 7.07 -4.65
C GLY A 85 26.51 6.63 -4.93
N VAL A 86 26.26 5.32 -5.06
CA VAL A 86 24.95 4.81 -5.53
C VAL A 86 24.12 4.18 -4.41
N TRP A 87 24.76 3.52 -3.43
CA TRP A 87 24.05 2.81 -2.36
C TRP A 87 24.13 3.50 -1.00
N GLY A 88 25.19 4.27 -0.71
CA GLY A 88 25.37 4.93 0.59
C GLY A 88 24.76 6.33 0.67
N VAL A 89 24.96 7.16 -0.36
CA VAL A 89 24.51 8.56 -0.36
C VAL A 89 23.07 8.68 -0.84
N ALA A 90 22.70 8.04 -1.96
CA ALA A 90 21.33 8.10 -2.50
C ALA A 90 20.30 7.45 -1.56
N ALA A 91 20.62 6.29 -0.95
CA ALA A 91 19.72 5.65 0.00
C ALA A 91 19.52 6.49 1.28
N ARG A 92 20.55 7.19 1.75
CA ARG A 92 20.45 8.10 2.89
C ARG A 92 19.51 9.26 2.56
N TRP A 93 19.77 9.99 1.50
CA TRP A 93 18.93 11.15 1.13
C TRP A 93 17.49 10.73 0.83
N ALA A 94 17.30 9.59 0.15
CA ALA A 94 15.96 9.06 -0.11
C ALA A 94 15.18 8.74 1.18
N ILE A 95 15.83 8.19 2.22
CA ILE A 95 15.18 7.91 3.51
C ILE A 95 14.86 9.22 4.26
N TRP A 96 15.77 10.20 4.23
CA TRP A 96 15.54 11.51 4.85
C TRP A 96 14.41 12.28 4.15
N GLU A 97 14.34 12.22 2.82
CA GLU A 97 13.25 12.77 2.03
C GLU A 97 11.91 12.09 2.37
N LEU A 98 11.89 10.75 2.44
CA LEU A 98 10.70 10.00 2.86
C LEU A 98 10.24 10.39 4.26
N MET A 99 11.18 10.59 5.19
CA MET A 99 10.88 10.98 6.56
C MET A 99 10.30 12.40 6.62
N TRP A 100 10.82 13.33 5.83
CA TRP A 100 10.28 14.70 5.75
C TRP A 100 8.90 14.73 5.12
N ILE A 101 8.70 14.00 4.02
CA ILE A 101 7.39 13.91 3.35
C ILE A 101 6.36 13.26 4.27
N SER A 102 6.72 12.15 4.92
CA SER A 102 5.80 11.45 5.86
C SER A 102 5.55 12.26 7.13
N GLY A 103 6.56 12.98 7.65
CA GLY A 103 6.39 13.92 8.76
C GLY A 103 5.48 15.10 8.42
N LEU A 104 5.64 15.70 7.23
CA LEU A 104 4.77 16.75 6.74
C LEU A 104 3.34 16.23 6.53
N ALA A 105 3.19 15.02 5.97
CA ALA A 105 1.89 14.38 5.83
C ALA A 105 1.22 14.15 7.20
N LEU A 106 1.98 13.82 8.25
CA LEU A 106 1.46 13.68 9.61
C LEU A 106 0.93 15.00 10.16
N ILE A 107 1.70 16.07 10.00
CA ILE A 107 1.28 17.42 10.40
C ILE A 107 0.03 17.81 9.62
N MET A 108 0.00 17.57 8.31
CA MET A 108 -1.15 17.88 7.47
C MET A 108 -2.39 17.08 7.89
N LEU A 109 -2.27 15.78 8.15
CA LEU A 109 -3.37 14.98 8.65
C LEU A 109 -3.86 15.44 10.02
N PHE A 110 -2.97 15.81 10.93
CA PHE A 110 -3.36 16.26 12.26
C PHE A 110 -4.18 17.56 12.22
N PHE A 111 -3.81 18.51 11.36
CA PHE A 111 -4.51 19.81 11.27
C PHE A 111 -5.69 19.82 10.30
N PHE A 112 -5.59 19.14 9.15
CA PHE A 112 -6.59 19.22 8.08
C PHE A 112 -7.58 18.05 8.06
N LEU A 113 -7.24 16.91 8.67
CA LEU A 113 -8.16 15.76 8.66
C LEU A 113 -9.24 15.94 9.73
N LEU A 114 -10.26 16.71 9.37
CA LEU A 114 -11.50 16.78 10.12
C LEU A 114 -12.19 15.41 10.04
N GLU A 115 -12.70 14.93 11.16
CA GLU A 115 -13.37 13.63 11.20
C GLU A 115 -14.78 13.74 10.61
N ILE A 116 -14.97 13.30 9.36
CA ILE A 116 -16.26 13.33 8.62
C ILE A 116 -17.09 12.06 8.88
N ASN A 117 -16.63 11.14 9.74
CA ASN A 117 -17.36 9.89 9.98
C ASN A 117 -18.62 10.15 10.83
N GLY A 118 -19.78 10.20 10.17
CA GLY A 118 -21.08 10.43 10.81
C GLY A 118 -21.40 9.48 11.97
N ARG A 119 -20.94 8.21 11.88
CA ARG A 119 -21.13 7.23 12.96
C ARG A 119 -20.38 7.61 14.25
N ASN A 120 -19.18 8.17 14.14
CA ASN A 120 -18.40 8.63 15.29
C ASN A 120 -18.97 9.93 15.86
N ILE A 121 -19.42 10.85 15.00
CA ILE A 121 -20.06 12.10 15.44
C ILE A 121 -21.32 11.80 16.26
N LEU A 122 -22.20 10.95 15.76
CA LEU A 122 -23.41 10.51 16.45
C LEU A 122 -23.07 9.77 17.76
N TYR A 123 -22.02 8.95 17.76
CA TYR A 123 -21.53 8.28 18.97
C TYR A 123 -21.08 9.28 20.05
N ARG A 124 -20.26 10.29 19.69
CA ARG A 124 -19.80 11.33 20.63
C ARG A 124 -20.97 12.19 21.15
N GLN A 125 -21.93 12.50 20.30
CA GLN A 125 -23.14 13.25 20.69
C GLN A 125 -24.02 12.44 21.66
N ALA A 126 -24.33 11.17 21.33
CA ALA A 126 -25.10 10.29 22.20
C ALA A 126 -24.41 10.10 23.56
N HIS A 127 -23.10 9.92 23.57
CA HIS A 127 -22.32 9.81 24.80
C HIS A 127 -22.36 11.11 25.65
N ARG A 128 -22.27 12.29 25.01
CA ARG A 128 -22.42 13.57 25.71
C ARG A 128 -23.82 13.73 26.32
N LEU A 129 -24.86 13.38 25.58
CA LEU A 129 -26.25 13.43 26.05
C LEU A 129 -26.50 12.48 27.21
N ARG A 130 -25.95 11.25 27.16
CA ARG A 130 -26.02 10.25 28.24
C ARG A 130 -25.40 10.77 29.54
N ARG A 131 -24.27 11.49 29.47
CA ARG A 131 -23.64 12.11 30.65
C ARG A 131 -24.48 13.22 31.26
N LEU A 132 -25.22 13.98 30.45
CA LEU A 132 -26.03 15.12 30.90
C LEU A 132 -27.40 14.71 31.45
N THR A 133 -28.05 13.73 30.84
CA THR A 133 -29.41 13.30 31.21
C THR A 133 -29.44 12.11 32.15
N GLY A 134 -28.32 11.39 32.32
CA GLY A 134 -28.28 10.13 33.08
C GLY A 134 -29.06 8.98 32.43
N ASN A 135 -29.64 9.19 31.24
CA ASN A 135 -30.44 8.20 30.55
C ASN A 135 -29.57 7.29 29.68
N SER A 136 -29.43 6.03 30.08
CA SER A 136 -28.64 5.02 29.38
C SER A 136 -29.28 4.52 28.07
N LEU A 137 -30.54 4.85 27.81
CA LEU A 137 -31.27 4.44 26.59
C LEU A 137 -30.87 5.25 25.35
N LEU A 138 -30.23 6.41 25.51
CA LEU A 138 -29.72 7.21 24.41
C LEU A 138 -28.46 6.54 23.82
N MET A 139 -28.63 5.86 22.68
CA MET A 139 -27.57 5.18 21.93
C MET A 139 -27.62 5.61 20.47
N SER A 140 -26.46 5.70 19.83
CA SER A 140 -26.41 5.95 18.38
C SER A 140 -26.70 4.67 17.60
N ASP A 141 -27.17 4.78 16.36
CA ASP A 141 -27.40 3.63 15.47
C ASP A 141 -26.12 2.79 15.29
N GLY A 142 -24.97 3.46 15.28
CA GLY A 142 -23.66 2.81 15.28
C GLY A 142 -23.39 2.04 16.57
N GLU A 143 -23.82 2.52 17.73
CA GLU A 143 -23.67 1.79 19.00
C GLU A 143 -24.64 0.62 19.09
N ILE A 144 -25.89 0.76 18.61
CA ILE A 144 -26.90 -0.31 18.59
C ILE A 144 -26.47 -1.48 17.69
N ALA A 145 -25.96 -1.17 16.50
CA ALA A 145 -25.40 -2.17 15.58
C ALA A 145 -24.23 -2.95 16.21
N TYR A 146 -23.47 -2.31 17.11
CA TYR A 146 -22.31 -2.91 17.77
C TYR A 146 -22.60 -3.46 19.18
N LYS A 147 -23.71 -3.08 19.83
CA LYS A 147 -24.08 -3.47 21.21
C LYS A 147 -24.23 -4.98 21.38
N HIS A 148 -24.69 -5.66 20.33
CA HIS A 148 -24.98 -7.10 20.34
C HIS A 148 -23.82 -7.96 19.82
N VAL A 149 -22.77 -7.34 19.27
CA VAL A 149 -21.59 -8.05 18.80
C VAL A 149 -20.47 -7.82 19.81
N ALA A 150 -20.22 -8.85 20.63
CA ALA A 150 -19.02 -8.90 21.46
C ALA A 150 -17.80 -8.51 20.61
N VAL A 151 -16.88 -7.72 21.15
CA VAL A 151 -15.67 -7.26 20.44
C VAL A 151 -14.92 -8.42 19.78
N ARG A 152 -14.94 -9.60 20.42
CA ARG A 152 -14.43 -10.88 19.88
C ARG A 152 -15.18 -11.37 18.63
N LYS A 153 -16.50 -11.21 18.59
CA LYS A 153 -17.36 -11.54 17.45
C LYS A 153 -17.17 -10.55 16.30
N VAL A 154 -16.96 -9.25 16.59
CA VAL A 154 -16.58 -8.27 15.56
C VAL A 154 -15.24 -8.64 14.95
N ALA A 155 -14.21 -8.89 15.77
CA ALA A 155 -12.89 -9.30 15.29
C ALA A 155 -12.95 -10.60 14.46
N TYR A 156 -13.76 -11.58 14.87
CA TYR A 156 -14.00 -12.80 14.11
C TYR A 156 -14.68 -12.52 12.76
N LEU A 157 -15.71 -11.67 12.76
CA LEU A 157 -16.45 -11.30 11.55
C LEU A 157 -15.62 -10.44 10.59
N THR A 158 -14.60 -9.73 11.05
CA THR A 158 -13.78 -8.86 10.21
C THR A 158 -12.49 -9.52 9.75
N VAL A 159 -11.88 -10.36 10.59
CA VAL A 159 -10.61 -11.02 10.24
C VAL A 159 -10.84 -12.41 9.66
N ILE A 160 -11.70 -13.23 10.27
CA ILE A 160 -11.85 -14.65 9.89
C ILE A 160 -12.89 -14.82 8.77
N ARG A 161 -13.95 -14.03 8.76
CA ARG A 161 -15.00 -14.12 7.72
C ARG A 161 -14.46 -13.92 6.29
N PRO A 162 -13.57 -12.96 6.00
CA PRO A 162 -13.00 -12.84 4.66
C PRO A 162 -12.23 -14.08 4.23
N TRP A 163 -11.50 -14.73 5.14
CA TRP A 163 -10.81 -15.99 4.83
C TRP A 163 -11.79 -17.12 4.53
N ILE A 164 -12.84 -17.25 5.34
CA ILE A 164 -13.90 -18.23 5.08
C ILE A 164 -14.50 -17.97 3.70
N LEU A 165 -14.90 -16.72 3.42
CA LEU A 165 -15.47 -16.31 2.14
C LEU A 165 -14.55 -16.66 0.97
N THR A 166 -13.26 -16.36 1.08
CA THR A 166 -12.27 -16.67 0.04
C THR A 166 -12.14 -18.16 -0.24
N PHE A 167 -12.30 -19.03 0.76
CA PHE A 167 -12.20 -20.49 0.56
C PHE A 167 -13.55 -21.15 0.26
N THR A 168 -14.67 -20.55 0.64
CA THR A 168 -16.01 -21.09 0.39
C THR A 168 -16.62 -20.61 -0.92
N GLU A 169 -16.30 -19.38 -1.34
CA GLU A 169 -16.80 -18.79 -2.60
C GLU A 169 -15.73 -18.93 -3.70
N PRO A 170 -15.90 -19.84 -4.68
CA PRO A 170 -14.87 -20.14 -5.66
C PRO A 170 -14.54 -18.95 -6.57
N LEU A 171 -15.51 -18.06 -6.80
CA LEU A 171 -15.30 -16.83 -7.57
C LEU A 171 -14.30 -15.88 -6.87
N VAL A 172 -14.44 -15.70 -5.56
CA VAL A 172 -13.58 -14.83 -4.76
C VAL A 172 -12.15 -15.39 -4.71
N PHE A 173 -12.02 -16.71 -4.62
CA PHE A 173 -10.72 -17.40 -4.69
C PHE A 173 -9.98 -17.12 -6.00
N LEU A 174 -10.67 -17.23 -7.14
CA LEU A 174 -10.09 -16.97 -8.46
C LEU A 174 -9.62 -15.52 -8.60
N PHE A 175 -10.42 -14.56 -8.11
CA PHE A 175 -10.03 -13.15 -8.11
C PHE A 175 -8.81 -12.87 -7.23
N HIS A 176 -8.75 -13.44 -6.02
CA HIS A 176 -7.58 -13.29 -5.15
C HIS A 176 -6.32 -13.88 -5.80
N THR A 177 -6.44 -15.06 -6.41
CA THR A 177 -5.32 -15.71 -7.09
C THR A 177 -4.84 -14.89 -8.29
N TRP A 178 -5.77 -14.34 -9.08
CA TRP A 178 -5.45 -13.48 -10.21
C TRP A 178 -4.77 -12.18 -9.79
N VAL A 179 -5.30 -11.49 -8.78
CA VAL A 179 -4.69 -10.28 -8.23
C VAL A 179 -3.31 -10.58 -7.65
N ALA A 180 -3.15 -11.69 -6.92
CA ALA A 180 -1.85 -12.12 -6.39
C ALA A 180 -0.82 -12.36 -7.51
N LEU A 181 -1.22 -12.97 -8.62
CA LEU A 181 -0.37 -13.16 -9.80
C LEU A 181 0.08 -11.81 -10.39
N ILE A 182 -0.85 -10.86 -10.57
CA ILE A 182 -0.55 -9.53 -11.11
C ILE A 182 0.44 -8.79 -10.21
N PHE A 183 0.17 -8.75 -8.89
CA PHE A 183 1.07 -8.08 -7.94
C PHE A 183 2.43 -8.76 -7.88
N GLY A 184 2.49 -10.09 -7.89
CA GLY A 184 3.75 -10.84 -7.94
C GLY A 184 4.59 -10.49 -9.16
N LEU A 185 3.97 -10.46 -10.35
CA LEU A 185 4.63 -10.05 -11.59
C LEU A 185 5.15 -8.62 -11.50
N LEU A 186 4.36 -7.70 -10.96
CA LEU A 186 4.71 -6.29 -10.80
C LEU A 186 5.93 -6.10 -9.86
N PHE A 187 6.02 -6.85 -8.76
CA PHE A 187 7.18 -6.81 -7.86
C PHE A 187 8.45 -7.44 -8.48
N ILE A 188 8.31 -8.55 -9.22
CA ILE A 188 9.43 -9.15 -9.95
C ILE A 188 9.94 -8.17 -11.01
N TRP A 189 9.03 -7.47 -11.68
CA TRP A 189 9.37 -6.45 -12.66
C TRP A 189 10.21 -5.32 -12.04
N PHE A 190 9.85 -4.81 -10.85
CA PHE A 190 10.66 -3.80 -10.15
C PHE A 190 12.11 -4.23 -9.86
N THR A 191 12.35 -5.53 -9.61
CA THR A 191 13.71 -6.04 -9.36
C THR A 191 14.47 -6.35 -10.66
N SER A 192 13.76 -6.70 -11.73
CA SER A 192 14.32 -7.00 -13.04
C SER A 192 14.77 -5.76 -13.82
N PHE A 193 14.10 -4.62 -13.63
CA PHE A 193 14.42 -3.36 -14.33
C PHE A 193 15.87 -2.90 -14.21
N PRO A 194 16.41 -2.69 -13.00
CA PRO A 194 17.81 -2.31 -12.86
C PRO A 194 18.75 -3.39 -13.39
N LEU A 195 18.42 -4.68 -13.24
CA LEU A 195 19.25 -5.78 -13.74
C LEU A 195 19.41 -5.73 -15.27
N VAL A 196 18.33 -5.44 -15.99
CA VAL A 196 18.34 -5.39 -17.46
C VAL A 196 18.92 -4.08 -17.98
N PHE A 197 18.48 -2.94 -17.47
CA PHE A 197 18.89 -1.63 -17.99
C PHE A 197 20.31 -1.24 -17.59
N GLU A 198 20.76 -1.57 -16.37
CA GLU A 198 22.16 -1.33 -15.98
C GLU A 198 23.08 -2.44 -16.51
N GLY A 199 22.62 -3.70 -16.49
CA GLY A 199 23.44 -4.85 -16.87
C GLY A 199 23.62 -5.04 -18.38
N VAL A 200 22.54 -4.94 -19.17
CA VAL A 200 22.57 -5.21 -20.62
C VAL A 200 22.70 -3.92 -21.43
N TYR A 201 21.93 -2.89 -21.07
CA TYR A 201 21.91 -1.62 -21.80
C TYR A 201 22.96 -0.61 -21.31
N GLY A 202 23.62 -0.86 -20.18
CA GLY A 202 24.67 0.00 -19.63
C GLY A 202 24.19 1.38 -19.19
N PHE A 203 22.92 1.53 -18.83
CA PHE A 203 22.35 2.80 -18.40
C PHE A 203 22.91 3.26 -17.05
N ASN A 204 23.03 4.58 -16.88
CA ASN A 204 23.38 5.20 -15.60
C ASN A 204 22.18 5.05 -14.63
N PRO A 205 22.38 4.82 -13.31
CA PRO A 205 21.32 4.80 -12.30
C PRO A 205 20.22 5.87 -12.45
N GLY A 206 20.56 7.10 -12.85
CA GLY A 206 19.57 8.15 -13.11
C GLY A 206 18.67 7.87 -14.32
N GLN A 207 19.22 7.31 -15.41
CA GLN A 207 18.47 6.89 -16.60
C GLN A 207 17.62 5.64 -16.33
N THR A 208 18.12 4.73 -15.47
CA THR A 208 17.31 3.62 -14.95
C THR A 208 16.08 4.13 -14.21
N GLY A 209 16.23 5.18 -13.39
CA GLY A 209 15.11 5.86 -12.72
C GLY A 209 14.06 6.42 -13.71
N LEU A 210 14.51 7.06 -14.79
CA LEU A 210 13.64 7.60 -15.84
C LEU A 210 12.81 6.52 -16.57
N SER A 211 13.31 5.29 -16.67
CA SER A 211 12.57 4.18 -17.30
C SER A 211 11.26 3.85 -16.57
N PHE A 212 11.15 4.16 -15.27
CA PHE A 212 9.92 4.00 -14.50
C PHE A 212 8.81 4.98 -14.88
N LEU A 213 9.10 6.05 -15.63
CA LEU A 213 8.07 6.95 -16.17
C LEU A 213 7.07 6.22 -17.08
N GLY A 214 7.44 5.06 -17.64
CA GLY A 214 6.48 4.21 -18.36
C GLY A 214 5.28 3.79 -17.52
N LEU A 215 5.47 3.56 -16.20
CA LEU A 215 4.37 3.28 -15.27
C LEU A 215 3.46 4.49 -15.09
N LEU A 216 4.03 5.69 -15.06
CA LEU A 216 3.27 6.94 -14.98
C LEU A 216 2.40 7.14 -16.23
N VAL A 217 2.96 6.92 -17.42
CA VAL A 217 2.19 6.99 -18.68
C VAL A 217 1.06 5.96 -18.69
N GLY A 218 1.31 4.73 -18.24
CA GLY A 218 0.29 3.70 -18.08
C GLY A 218 -0.85 4.14 -17.15
N ALA A 219 -0.52 4.73 -16.00
CA ALA A 219 -1.51 5.26 -15.06
C ALA A 219 -2.32 6.42 -15.67
N LEU A 220 -1.66 7.34 -16.38
CA LEU A 220 -2.31 8.48 -17.04
C LEU A 220 -3.25 8.06 -18.18
N LEU A 221 -3.03 6.92 -18.82
CA LEU A 221 -3.96 6.39 -19.83
C LEU A 221 -5.09 5.58 -19.20
N CYS A 222 -4.80 4.81 -18.15
CA CYS A 222 -5.78 3.93 -17.51
C CYS A 222 -6.84 4.71 -16.71
N ILE A 223 -6.43 5.70 -15.91
CA ILE A 223 -7.33 6.43 -15.01
C ILE A 223 -8.44 7.19 -15.78
N PRO A 224 -8.15 8.00 -16.81
CA PRO A 224 -9.19 8.70 -17.56
C PRO A 224 -10.14 7.74 -18.27
N SER A 225 -9.60 6.66 -18.86
CA SER A 225 -10.40 5.62 -19.53
C SER A 225 -11.38 4.96 -18.57
N PHE A 226 -10.94 4.64 -17.34
CA PHE A 226 -11.79 4.07 -16.30
C PHE A 226 -12.86 5.07 -15.79
N VAL A 227 -12.48 6.33 -15.55
CA VAL A 227 -13.42 7.37 -15.12
C VAL A 227 -14.48 7.65 -16.18
N TRP A 228 -14.10 7.64 -17.47
CA TRP A 228 -15.03 7.76 -18.58
C TRP A 228 -16.04 6.61 -18.59
N TYR A 229 -15.58 5.37 -18.38
CA TYR A 229 -16.46 4.20 -18.31
C TYR A 229 -17.40 4.24 -17.08
N ASP A 230 -16.90 4.57 -15.89
CA ASP A 230 -17.71 4.71 -14.67
C ASP A 230 -18.83 5.75 -14.88
N ARG A 231 -18.46 6.94 -15.35
CA ARG A 231 -19.43 8.03 -15.54
C ARG A 231 -20.38 7.80 -16.70
N GLY A 232 -19.89 7.26 -17.81
CA GLY A 232 -20.66 7.08 -19.04
C GLY A 232 -21.59 5.88 -19.00
N VAL A 233 -21.17 4.78 -18.37
CA VAL A 233 -21.88 3.49 -18.41
C VAL A 233 -22.43 3.13 -17.03
N GLN A 234 -21.57 3.04 -16.02
CA GLN A 234 -21.99 2.52 -14.71
C GLN A 234 -22.98 3.45 -14.01
N ARG A 235 -22.70 4.76 -13.95
CA ARG A 235 -23.59 5.74 -13.30
C ARG A 235 -24.95 5.86 -13.99
N ARG A 236 -25.00 5.81 -15.32
CA ARG A 236 -26.28 5.82 -16.05
C ARG A 236 -27.14 4.60 -15.73
N MET A 237 -26.52 3.42 -15.64
CA MET A 237 -27.22 2.21 -15.21
C MET A 237 -27.72 2.29 -13.75
N PHE A 238 -27.03 3.03 -12.87
CA PHE A 238 -27.49 3.30 -11.50
C PHE A 238 -28.71 4.22 -11.47
N ASP A 239 -28.70 5.29 -12.26
CA ASP A 239 -29.75 6.31 -12.27
C ASP A 239 -31.04 5.82 -12.96
N GLU A 240 -30.93 5.03 -14.02
CA GLU A 240 -32.08 4.49 -14.77
C GLU A 240 -32.69 3.23 -14.13
N GLY A 241 -31.93 2.47 -13.34
CA GLY A 241 -32.30 1.13 -12.91
C GLY A 241 -32.93 1.00 -11.52
N GLY A 242 -32.82 1.99 -10.63
CA GLY A 242 -33.41 1.99 -9.27
C GLY A 242 -33.00 0.83 -8.34
N HIS A 243 -32.22 -0.13 -8.82
CA HIS A 243 -31.89 -1.38 -8.12
C HIS A 243 -30.37 -1.55 -7.97
N ILE A 244 -30.02 -2.24 -6.89
CA ILE A 244 -28.66 -2.63 -6.53
C ILE A 244 -28.04 -3.40 -7.71
N MET A 245 -26.99 -2.84 -8.32
CA MET A 245 -26.23 -3.51 -9.38
C MET A 245 -25.84 -4.91 -8.92
N LYS A 246 -26.06 -5.90 -9.78
CA LYS A 246 -25.49 -7.22 -9.53
C LYS A 246 -23.96 -7.10 -9.61
N PRO A 247 -23.19 -7.66 -8.65
CA PRO A 247 -21.74 -7.46 -8.55
C PRO A 247 -20.96 -7.78 -9.84
N GLU A 248 -21.51 -8.62 -10.70
CA GLU A 248 -20.89 -9.12 -11.93
C GLU A 248 -20.77 -8.05 -13.01
N GLN A 249 -21.64 -7.02 -13.01
CA GLN A 249 -21.57 -5.93 -14.00
C GLN A 249 -20.34 -5.04 -13.81
N ARG A 250 -19.73 -5.05 -12.62
CA ARG A 250 -18.45 -4.38 -12.35
C ARG A 250 -17.24 -5.16 -12.85
N LEU A 251 -17.43 -6.39 -13.31
CA LEU A 251 -16.35 -7.26 -13.75
C LEU A 251 -15.88 -6.95 -15.18
N VAL A 252 -16.73 -6.35 -16.02
CA VAL A 252 -16.46 -6.13 -17.45
C VAL A 252 -15.15 -5.36 -17.69
N PRO A 253 -14.83 -4.27 -16.94
CA PRO A 253 -13.54 -3.59 -17.08
C PRO A 253 -12.34 -4.50 -16.74
N ALA A 254 -12.49 -5.39 -15.75
CA ALA A 254 -11.42 -6.30 -15.34
C ALA A 254 -11.08 -7.31 -16.44
N MET A 255 -12.08 -7.77 -17.20
CA MET A 255 -11.88 -8.68 -18.34
C MET A 255 -11.02 -8.03 -19.44
N VAL A 256 -11.22 -6.74 -19.70
CA VAL A 256 -10.40 -5.99 -20.67
C VAL A 256 -8.96 -5.87 -20.17
N THR A 257 -8.74 -5.57 -18.89
CA THR A 257 -7.39 -5.48 -18.31
C THR A 257 -6.65 -6.81 -18.29
N ALA A 258 -7.37 -7.94 -18.21
CA ALA A 258 -6.76 -9.27 -18.23
C ALA A 258 -6.02 -9.56 -19.55
N ALA A 259 -6.51 -9.04 -20.68
CA ALA A 259 -5.88 -9.22 -21.99
C ALA A 259 -4.60 -8.37 -22.15
N THR A 260 -4.49 -7.25 -21.44
CA THR A 260 -3.36 -6.30 -21.57
C THR A 260 -2.06 -6.87 -20.99
N ILE A 261 -2.15 -7.69 -19.94
CA ILE A 261 -0.96 -8.21 -19.23
C ILE A 261 -0.14 -9.18 -20.12
N PRO A 262 -0.73 -10.19 -20.78
CA PRO A 262 0.01 -11.01 -21.75
C PRO A 262 0.64 -10.17 -22.86
N ILE A 263 -0.08 -9.18 -23.42
CA ILE A 263 0.45 -8.30 -24.47
C ILE A 263 1.70 -7.55 -24.00
N ALA A 264 1.69 -7.03 -22.77
CA ALA A 264 2.84 -6.35 -22.19
C ALA A 264 4.05 -7.28 -22.05
N ILE A 265 3.86 -8.50 -21.55
CA ILE A 265 4.93 -9.49 -21.38
C ILE A 265 5.49 -9.92 -22.75
N PHE A 266 4.63 -10.22 -23.72
CA PHE A 266 5.05 -10.63 -25.06
C PHE A 266 5.81 -9.51 -25.80
N SER A 267 5.38 -8.25 -25.65
CA SER A 267 6.08 -7.11 -26.25
C SER A 267 7.49 -6.87 -25.70
N ALA A 268 7.71 -7.23 -24.43
CA ALA A 268 9.02 -7.16 -23.78
C ALA A 268 9.93 -8.34 -24.16
N LEU A 269 9.35 -9.53 -24.39
CA LEU A 269 10.09 -10.73 -24.77
C LEU A 269 10.55 -10.71 -26.23
N TYR A 270 9.72 -10.18 -27.15
CA TYR A 270 10.01 -10.19 -28.59
C TYR A 270 11.18 -9.26 -29.00
N ARG A 271 11.52 -8.25 -28.20
CA ARG A 271 12.68 -7.38 -28.47
C ARG A 271 14.04 -8.03 -28.17
N ARG A 272 14.07 -9.33 -27.85
CA ARG A 272 15.29 -10.11 -27.56
C ARG A 272 15.46 -11.36 -28.43
N CYS A 273 14.65 -11.54 -29.47
CA CYS A 273 15.00 -12.36 -30.64
C CYS A 273 15.38 -11.42 -31.79
#